data_AF-A0A3S4K9I6-F1
#
_entry.id   AF-A0A3S4K9I6-F1
#
_cell.length_a   1.000
_cell.length_b   1.000
_cell.length_c   1.000
_cell.angle_alpha   90.00
_cell.angle_beta   90.00
_cell.angle_gamma   90.00
#
_symmetry.space_group_name_H-M   'P 1'
#
loop_
_entity.id
_entity.type
_entity.pdbx_description
1 polymer ?
#
loop_
_entity_poly.entity_id
_entity_poly.type
_entity_poly.pdbx_seq_one_letter_code
_entity_poly.pdbx_strand_id
1 'polypeptide(L)' 'MKVSFFLLKFPLSSETFVLNQITAFIDMGHEVEIVALQKGDTQHTHAAWEKYGLAAKTRWLQDEPQGRLAKTALPGM' A
#
# COMPACT_ATOMS: atom_id res chain seq x y z
N MET A 1 -7.12 19.63 1.05
CA MET A 1 -6.08 19.32 2.05
C MET A 1 -5.25 18.16 1.53
N LYS A 2 -3.97 18.08 1.90
CA LYS A 2 -3.10 16.95 1.57
C LYS A 2 -3.07 15.95 2.73
N VAL A 3 -3.25 14.66 2.42
CA VAL A 3 -3.28 13.56 3.41
C VAL A 3 -2.26 12.50 3.01
N SER A 4 -1.37 12.14 3.92
CA SER A 4 -0.32 11.15 3.68
C SER A 4 -0.52 9.91 4.55
N PHE A 5 -0.54 8.74 3.92
CA PHE A 5 -0.62 7.44 4.60
C PHE A 5 0.77 6.80 4.68
N PHE A 6 1.16 6.35 5.87
CA PHE A 6 2.41 5.61 6.08
C PHE A 6 2.08 4.17 6.45
N LEU A 7 2.48 3.24 5.59
CA LEU A 7 2.10 1.83 5.69
C LEU A 7 3.34 0.94 5.68
N LEU A 8 3.29 -0.17 6.41
CA LEU A 8 4.35 -1.17 6.34
C LEU A 8 4.31 -1.90 4.99
N LYS A 9 3.13 -2.34 4.56
CA LYS A 9 2.96 -3.07 3.30
C LYS A 9 1.64 -2.67 2.65
N PHE A 10 1.65 -2.48 1.33
CA PHE A 10 0.46 -2.04 0.59
C PHE A 10 0.51 -2.49 -0.88
N PRO A 11 -0.61 -2.87 -1.52
CA PRO A 11 -1.92 -3.12 -0.93
C PRO A 11 -1.98 -4.48 -0.20
N LEU A 12 -2.85 -4.58 0.79
CA LEU A 12 -3.16 -5.83 1.48
C LEU A 12 -4.64 -6.16 1.25
N SER A 13 -4.91 -7.22 0.51
CA SER A 13 -6.28 -7.60 0.12
C SER A 13 -7.16 -7.97 1.31
N SER A 14 -6.54 -8.45 2.40
CA SER A 14 -7.20 -8.72 3.68
C SER A 14 -7.48 -7.46 4.51
N GLU A 15 -6.85 -6.32 4.20
CA GLU A 15 -6.95 -5.07 4.98
C GLU A 15 -7.69 -3.98 4.19
N THR A 16 -8.98 -4.21 3.95
CA THR A 16 -9.84 -3.28 3.20
C THR A 16 -10.10 -1.96 3.93
N PHE A 17 -9.97 -1.94 5.26
CA PHE A 17 -10.22 -0.74 6.06
C PHE A 17 -9.32 0.44 5.67
N VAL A 18 -8.02 0.19 5.49
CA VAL A 18 -7.06 1.23 5.07
C VAL A 18 -7.39 1.71 3.66
N LEU A 19 -7.70 0.77 2.76
CA LEU A 19 -8.11 1.10 1.40
C LEU A 19 -9.37 1.98 1.39
N ASN A 20 -10.37 1.64 2.19
CA ASN A 20 -11.63 2.40 2.28
C ASN A 20 -11.40 3.82 2.82
N GLN A 21 -10.50 4.01 3.79
CA GLN A 21 -10.14 5.36 4.25
C GLN A 21 -9.47 6.17 3.15
N ILE A 22 -8.48 5.59 2.47
CA ILE A 22 -7.78 6.23 1.36
C ILE A 22 -8.77 6.71 0.31
N THR A 23 -9.67 5.82 -0.13
CA THR A 23 -10.67 6.17 -1.15
C THR A 23 -11.66 7.22 -0.66
N ALA A 24 -12.07 7.17 0.61
CA ALA A 24 -12.95 8.18 1.20
C ALA A 24 -12.31 9.57 1.19
N PHE A 25 -11.02 9.72 1.53
CA PHE A 25 -10.35 11.01 1.43
C PHE A 25 -10.23 11.50 -0.02
N ILE A 26 -10.01 10.60 -0.98
CA ILE A 26 -10.02 10.95 -2.40
C ILE A 26 -11.41 11.42 -2.84
N ASP A 27 -12.47 10.70 -2.45
CA ASP A 27 -13.86 11.05 -2.77
C ASP A 27 -14.28 12.40 -2.18
N MET A 28 -13.70 12.79 -1.03
CA MET A 28 -13.87 14.12 -0.42
C MET A 28 -13.10 15.24 -1.14
N GLY A 29 -12.37 14.93 -2.23
CA GLY A 29 -11.59 15.90 -2.99
C GLY A 29 -10.25 16.26 -2.36
N HIS A 30 -9.72 15.41 -1.47
CA HIS A 30 -8.39 15.60 -0.90
C HIS A 30 -7.29 14.99 -1.78
N GLU A 31 -6.12 15.62 -1.74
CA GLU A 31 -4.93 15.05 -2.36
C GLU A 31 -4.36 13.98 -1.42
N VAL A 32 -4.26 12.75 -1.91
CA VAL A 32 -3.76 11.62 -1.13
C VAL A 32 -2.43 11.14 -1.69
N GLU A 33 -1.46 10.99 -0.79
CA GLU A 33 -0.16 10.36 -1.03
C GLU A 33 -0.03 9.13 -0.12
N ILE A 34 0.51 8.04 -0.66
CA ILE A 34 0.74 6.80 0.09
C ILE A 34 2.24 6.55 0.09
N VAL A 35 2.81 6.31 1.27
CA VAL A 35 4.19 5.90 1.44
C VAL A 35 4.19 4.53 2.11
N ALA A 36 4.67 3.54 1.38
CA ALA A 36 4.68 2.15 1.86
C ALA A 36 6.12 1.62 1.91
N LEU A 37 6.44 0.92 3.00
CA LEU A 37 7.76 0.29 3.12
C LEU A 37 7.88 -0.84 2.09
N GLN A 38 6.88 -1.71 1.99
CA GLN A 38 6.90 -2.91 1.13
C GLN A 38 5.75 -2.93 0.15
N LYS A 39 6.00 -3.47 -1.04
CA LYS A 39 4.95 -3.78 -2.01
C LYS A 39 4.16 -5.01 -1.58
N GLY A 40 2.84 -4.89 -1.60
CA GLY A 40 1.88 -5.94 -1.34
C GLY A 40 1.47 -6.69 -2.60
N ASP A 41 0.38 -7.45 -2.51
CA ASP A 41 -0.13 -8.18 -3.67
C ASP A 41 -0.89 -7.23 -4.60
N THR A 42 -0.25 -6.83 -5.70
CA THR A 42 -0.85 -5.96 -6.72
C THR A 42 -1.63 -6.71 -7.80
N GLN A 43 -1.67 -8.05 -7.75
CA GLN A 43 -2.41 -8.88 -8.72
C GLN A 43 -3.79 -9.26 -8.18
N HIS A 44 -3.91 -9.54 -6.89
CA HIS A 44 -5.18 -9.88 -6.24
C HIS A 44 -5.74 -8.71 -5.44
N THR A 45 -5.96 -7.57 -6.09
CA THR A 45 -6.44 -6.35 -5.43
C THR A 45 -7.95 -6.16 -5.52
N HIS A 46 -8.49 -5.30 -4.66
CA HIS A 46 -9.87 -4.81 -4.77
C HIS A 46 -10.04 -3.90 -5.98
N ALA A 47 -11.23 -3.85 -6.60
CA ALA A 47 -11.52 -3.00 -7.76
C ALA A 47 -11.18 -1.50 -7.53
N ALA A 48 -11.25 -1.05 -6.28
CA ALA A 48 -10.84 0.29 -5.88
C ALA A 48 -9.36 0.60 -6.14
N TRP A 49 -8.48 -0.39 -6.11
CA TRP A 49 -7.06 -0.24 -6.42
C TRP A 49 -6.84 0.39 -7.80
N GLU A 50 -7.49 -0.18 -8.81
CA GLU A 50 -7.43 0.28 -10.19
C GLU A 50 -8.25 1.55 -10.39
N LYS A 51 -9.50 1.57 -9.87
CA LYS A 51 -10.42 2.71 -10.01
C LYS A 51 -9.79 4.04 -9.54
N TYR A 52 -9.07 4.01 -8.43
CA TYR A 52 -8.45 5.21 -7.84
C TYR A 52 -6.98 5.40 -8.25
N GLY A 53 -6.43 4.51 -9.08
CA GLY A 53 -5.03 4.56 -9.52
C GLY A 53 -4.03 4.56 -8.37
N LEU A 54 -4.28 3.75 -7.32
CA LEU A 54 -3.55 3.84 -6.06
C LEU A 54 -2.06 3.50 -6.21
N ALA A 55 -1.70 2.70 -7.21
CA ALA A 55 -0.31 2.42 -7.56
C ALA A 55 0.48 3.71 -7.86
N ALA A 56 -0.08 4.61 -8.66
CA ALA A 56 0.57 5.85 -9.06
C ALA A 56 0.66 6.87 -7.92
N LYS A 57 -0.18 6.70 -6.89
CA LYS A 57 -0.18 7.51 -5.67
C LYS A 57 0.72 6.96 -4.58
N THR A 58 1.34 5.80 -4.82
CA THR A 58 2.17 5.11 -3.82
C THR A 58 3.65 5.26 -4.13
N ARG A 59 4.38 5.81 -3.15
CA ARG A 59 5.84 5.80 -3.10
C ARG A 59 6.30 4.60 -2.26
N TRP A 60 7.13 3.76 -2.86
CA TRP A 60 7.73 2.60 -2.22
C TRP A 60 9.09 2.97 -1.62
N LEU A 61 9.38 2.49 -0.41
CA LEU A 61 10.66 2.75 0.27
C LEU A 61 11.63 1.57 0.20
N GLN A 62 11.15 0.34 0.04
CA GLN A 62 11.97 -0.83 -0.24
C GLN A 62 11.69 -1.34 -1.65
N ASP A 63 12.75 -1.74 -2.35
CA ASP A 63 12.65 -2.53 -3.57
C ASP A 63 12.09 -3.92 -3.26
N GLU A 64 11.47 -4.57 -4.25
CA GLU A 64 11.07 -5.97 -4.08
C GLU A 64 12.28 -6.82 -3.69
N PRO A 65 12.18 -7.68 -2.67
CA PRO A 65 13.28 -8.59 -2.33
C PRO A 65 13.55 -9.49 -3.54
N GLN A 66 14.69 -9.30 -4.19
CA GLN A 66 15.12 -10.11 -5.33
C GLN A 66 15.60 -11.49 -4.83
N GLY A 67 14.86 -12.54 -5.17
CA GLY A 67 15.28 -13.92 -5.00
C GLY A 67 14.73 -14.65 -3.76
N ARG A 68 15.27 -15.85 -3.50
CA ARG A 68 14.74 -16.89 -2.58
C ARG A 68 14.91 -16.57 -1.09
N LEU A 69 15.02 -15.30 -0.73
CA LEU A 69 15.17 -14.81 0.65
C LEU A 69 13.95 -13.96 1.06
N ALA A 70 12.74 -14.48 0.81
CA ALA A 70 11.50 -13.86 1.28
C ALA A 70 11.16 -14.21 2.76
N LYS A 71 12.14 -14.64 3.55
CA LYS A 71 11.97 -14.98 4.96
C LYS A 71 13.23 -14.59 5.74
N THR A 72 13.34 -13.33 6.12
CA THR A 72 14.24 -13.00 7.24
C THR A 72 13.48 -13.35 8.51
N ALA A 73 13.76 -14.55 9.02
CA ALA A 73 13.59 -14.85 10.42
C ALA A 73 14.17 -13.68 11.24
N LEU A 74 13.41 -13.18 12.21
CA LEU A 74 14.00 -12.45 13.33
C LEU A 74 15.08 -13.39 13.91
N PRO A 75 16.36 -13.00 13.91
CA PRO A 75 17.37 -13.80 14.58
C PRO A 75 17.05 -13.75 16.07
N GLY A 76 16.79 -14.94 16.63
CA GLY A 76 16.64 -15.27 18.05
C GLY A 76 16.37 -14.12 19.03
N MET A 77 15.14 -14.09 19.56
CA MET A 77 14.96 -13.83 20.99
C MET A 77 15.21 -15.13 21.75
#